data_AF-A0A933WEX6-F1
#
_entry.id   AF-A0A933WEX6-F1
#
_cell.length_a   1.000
_cell.length_b   1.000
_cell.length_c   1.000
_cell.angle_alpha   90.00
_cell.angle_beta   90.00
_cell.angle_gamma   90.00
#
_symmetry.space_group_name_H-M   'P 1'
#
loop_
_entity.id
_entity.type
_entity.pdbx_description
1 polymer ?
#
loop_
_entity_poly.entity_id
_entity_poly.type
_entity_poly.pdbx_seq_one_letter_code
_entity_poly.pdbx_strand_id
1 'polypeptide(L)'
;MKGSDYTVKGYSLKEMRNENEKSVCRLMDKIIDREEYSGMCLCGVCMEDIYGLALNNLPPRYKHSRTIKLKDKKIDMEIENAIKEAIKIVKRSPNHS
;
A
#
# COMPACT_ATOMS: atom_id res chain seq x y z
N MET A 1 5.73 14.48 17.85
CA MET A 1 4.78 13.76 16.98
C MET A 1 3.35 13.98 17.51
N LYS A 2 2.57 14.89 16.90
CA LYS A 2 1.13 14.99 17.21
C LYS A 2 0.43 13.89 16.40
N GLY A 3 0.25 12.72 17.02
CA GLY A 3 -0.57 11.67 16.43
C GLY A 3 -1.99 12.19 16.32
N SER A 4 -2.50 12.27 15.10
CA SER A 4 -3.91 12.53 14.81
C SER A 4 -4.77 11.54 15.61
N ASP A 5 -5.61 12.07 16.49
CA ASP A 5 -6.55 11.27 17.25
C ASP A 5 -7.60 10.74 16.28
N TYR A 6 -7.40 9.50 15.81
CA TYR A 6 -8.43 8.69 15.15
C TYR A 6 -9.52 8.37 16.17
N THR A 7 -10.20 9.38 16.72
CA THR A 7 -11.21 9.24 17.77
C THR A 7 -12.50 9.89 17.34
N VAL A 8 -13.60 9.15 17.45
CA VAL A 8 -14.95 9.66 17.20
C VAL A 8 -15.80 9.33 18.43
N LYS A 9 -16.37 10.36 19.07
CA LYS A 9 -17.18 10.21 20.31
C LYS A 9 -16.45 9.42 21.43
N GLY A 10 -15.14 9.59 21.56
CA GLY A 10 -14.33 8.88 22.55
C GLY A 10 -13.91 7.45 22.18
N TYR A 11 -14.33 6.94 21.02
CA TYR A 11 -13.91 5.63 20.52
C TYR A 11 -12.71 5.76 19.59
N SER A 12 -11.65 4.98 19.85
CA SER A 12 -10.48 4.88 18.96
C SER A 12 -10.79 4.04 17.72
N LEU A 13 -10.57 4.62 16.54
CA LEU A 13 -10.67 3.99 15.23
C LEU A 13 -9.31 3.57 14.67
N LYS A 14 -8.22 3.62 15.47
CA LYS A 14 -6.86 3.26 15.04
C LYS A 14 -6.76 1.84 14.45
N GLU A 15 -7.65 0.95 14.90
CA GLU A 15 -7.72 -0.45 14.47
C GLU A 15 -8.54 -0.66 13.18
N MET A 16 -9.18 0.39 12.65
CA MET A 16 -9.87 0.35 11.36
C MET A 16 -8.84 0.58 10.26
N ARG A 17 -8.36 -0.52 9.66
CA ARG A 17 -7.33 -0.48 8.62
C ARG A 17 -7.85 -1.04 7.32
N ASN A 18 -7.31 -0.56 6.21
CA ASN A 18 -7.66 -1.09 4.91
C ASN A 18 -7.03 -2.50 4.77
N GLU A 19 -7.87 -3.47 4.43
CA GLU A 19 -7.51 -4.86 4.27
C GLU A 19 -6.39 -5.05 3.25
N ASN A 20 -6.36 -4.20 2.23
CA ASN A 20 -5.40 -4.25 1.14
C ASN A 20 -3.99 -3.87 1.61
N GLU A 21 -3.84 -3.09 2.68
CA GLU A 21 -2.53 -2.58 3.15
C GLU A 21 -1.51 -3.72 3.34
N LYS A 22 -1.91 -4.79 4.05
CA LYS A 22 -1.03 -5.94 4.29
C LYS A 22 -0.69 -6.69 2.99
N SER A 23 -1.65 -6.79 2.07
CA SER A 23 -1.44 -7.47 0.79
C SER A 23 -0.53 -6.65 -0.13
N VAL A 24 -0.70 -5.33 -0.15
CA VAL A 24 0.17 -4.40 -0.86
C VAL A 24 1.59 -4.51 -0.33
N CYS A 25 1.83 -4.42 0.97
CA CYS A 25 3.19 -4.58 1.52
C CYS A 25 3.84 -5.89 1.08
N ARG A 26 3.14 -7.02 1.21
CA ARG A 26 3.65 -8.34 0.83
C ARG A 26 3.96 -8.47 -0.66
N LEU A 27 3.10 -7.92 -1.53
CA LEU A 27 3.28 -8.03 -2.98
C LEU A 27 4.30 -7.01 -3.49
N MET A 28 4.33 -5.82 -2.90
CA MET A 28 5.27 -4.75 -3.21
C MET A 28 6.70 -5.20 -2.94
N ASP A 29 6.96 -5.79 -1.77
CA ASP A 29 8.25 -6.41 -1.41
C ASP A 29 8.75 -7.38 -2.49
N LYS A 30 7.84 -8.26 -2.98
CA LYS A 30 8.16 -9.23 -4.04
C LYS A 30 8.31 -8.62 -5.45
N ILE A 31 7.66 -7.49 -5.72
CA ILE A 31 7.66 -6.87 -7.04
C ILE A 31 8.91 -6.03 -7.21
N ILE A 32 9.28 -5.25 -6.19
CA ILE A 32 10.43 -4.33 -6.24
C ILE A 32 11.74 -5.08 -6.48
N ASP A 33 11.89 -6.28 -5.92
CA ASP A 33 13.09 -7.12 -6.12
C ASP A 33 13.18 -7.77 -7.50
N ARG A 34 12.22 -7.55 -8.40
CA ARG A 34 12.28 -8.09 -9.76
C ARG A 34 13.28 -7.30 -10.60
N GLU A 35 14.04 -8.02 -11.43
CA GLU A 35 15.05 -7.45 -12.33
C GLU A 35 14.51 -6.31 -13.23
N GLU A 36 13.22 -6.38 -13.60
CA GLU A 36 12.54 -5.36 -14.43
C GLU A 36 12.48 -3.97 -13.75
N TYR A 37 12.62 -3.92 -12.42
CA TYR A 37 12.66 -2.68 -11.65
C TYR A 37 14.05 -2.37 -11.06
N SER A 38 15.08 -3.11 -11.49
CA SER A 38 16.47 -2.78 -11.17
C SER A 38 16.77 -1.33 -11.54
N GLY A 39 17.42 -0.61 -10.62
CA GLY A 39 17.75 0.82 -10.78
C GLY A 39 16.64 1.82 -10.41
N MET A 40 15.48 1.38 -9.90
CA MET A 40 14.54 2.31 -9.25
C MET A 40 15.09 2.81 -7.90
N CYS A 41 14.70 4.01 -7.47
CA CYS A 41 15.07 4.46 -6.14
C CYS A 41 14.29 3.70 -5.06
N LEU A 42 15.01 3.25 -4.03
CA LEU A 42 14.46 2.52 -2.89
C LEU A 42 14.43 3.35 -1.59
N CYS A 43 14.50 4.67 -1.68
CA CYS A 43 14.41 5.53 -0.49
C CYS A 43 13.01 5.47 0.14
N GLY A 44 12.92 5.81 1.42
CA GLY A 44 11.65 5.78 2.17
C GLY A 44 10.53 6.57 1.50
N VAL A 45 10.84 7.75 0.94
CA VAL A 45 9.86 8.60 0.24
C VAL A 45 9.28 7.90 -0.99
N CYS A 46 10.13 7.30 -1.83
CA CYS A 46 9.66 6.56 -3.01
C CYS A 46 8.82 5.33 -2.61
N MET A 47 9.18 4.65 -1.52
CA MET A 47 8.40 3.52 -1.01
C MET A 47 7.02 3.93 -0.50
N GLU A 48 6.96 5.03 0.24
CA GLU A 48 5.72 5.62 0.73
C GLU A 48 4.82 6.08 -0.43
N ASP A 49 5.41 6.71 -1.46
CA ASP A 49 4.68 7.15 -2.66
C ASP A 49 4.09 5.96 -3.42
N ILE A 50 4.89 4.91 -3.66
CA ILE A 50 4.42 3.68 -4.35
C ILE A 50 3.27 3.06 -3.55
N TYR A 51 3.44 2.93 -2.25
CA TYR A 51 2.43 2.36 -1.35
C TYR A 51 1.12 3.17 -1.37
N GLY A 52 1.22 4.50 -1.25
CA GLY A 52 0.07 5.40 -1.26
C GLY A 52 -0.67 5.39 -2.60
N LEU A 53 0.06 5.51 -3.72
CA LEU A 53 -0.52 5.47 -5.06
C LEU A 53 -1.19 4.12 -5.36
N ALA A 54 -0.57 3.01 -4.97
CA ALA A 54 -1.15 1.69 -5.14
C ALA A 54 -2.48 1.57 -4.37
N LEU A 55 -2.53 2.02 -3.11
CA LEU A 55 -3.74 1.96 -2.30
C LEU A 55 -4.85 2.89 -2.80
N ASN A 56 -4.51 4.08 -3.29
CA ASN A 56 -5.47 5.02 -3.84
C ASN A 56 -6.17 4.49 -5.10
N ASN A 57 -5.48 3.63 -5.85
CA ASN A 57 -6.01 2.99 -7.06
C ASN A 57 -6.82 1.72 -6.79
N LEU A 58 -6.91 1.27 -5.53
CA LEU A 58 -7.64 0.07 -5.14
C LEU A 58 -8.95 0.43 -4.44
N PRO A 59 -10.01 -0.38 -4.60
CA PRO A 59 -11.24 -0.17 -3.84
C PRO A 59 -10.93 -0.30 -2.33
N PRO A 60 -11.28 0.69 -1.49
CA PRO A 60 -10.98 0.66 -0.06
C PRO A 60 -11.78 -0.45 0.63
N ARG A 61 -11.11 -1.26 1.45
CA ARG A 61 -11.74 -2.37 2.19
C ARG A 61 -11.41 -2.29 3.67
N TYR A 62 -12.05 -1.37 4.39
CA TYR A 62 -11.80 -1.21 5.82
C TYR A 62 -12.49 -2.32 6.62
N LYS A 63 -11.73 -2.99 7.48
CA LYS A 63 -12.23 -4.03 8.40
C LYS A 63 -11.60 -3.87 9.77
N HIS A 64 -12.28 -4.39 10.78
CA HIS A 64 -11.69 -4.53 12.11
C HIS A 64 -10.67 -5.69 12.09
N SER A 65 -9.61 -5.58 12.88
CA SER A 65 -8.48 -6.52 12.94
C SER A 65 -8.82 -7.98 13.30
N ARG A 66 -10.07 -8.27 13.70
CA ARG A 66 -10.54 -9.59 14.14
C ARG A 66 -11.11 -10.51 13.06
N THR A 67 -11.11 -10.10 11.79
CA THR A 67 -11.65 -10.94 10.70
C THR A 67 -10.57 -11.84 10.09
N ILE A 68 -10.79 -13.16 10.13
CA ILE A 68 -9.91 -14.16 9.47
C ILE A 68 -10.02 -14.01 7.95
N LYS A 69 -8.87 -13.97 7.25
CA LYS A 69 -8.81 -13.80 5.79
C LYS A 69 -8.73 -15.15 5.06
N LEU A 70 -9.59 -15.34 4.08
CA LEU A 70 -9.37 -16.28 2.98
C LEU A 70 -8.60 -15.56 1.87
N LYS A 71 -7.54 -16.17 1.34
CA LYS A 71 -6.76 -15.60 0.23
C LYS A 71 -7.59 -15.68 -1.05
N ASP A 72 -7.90 -14.54 -1.65
CA ASP A 72 -8.54 -14.47 -2.97
C ASP A 72 -7.49 -14.08 -4.02
N LYS A 73 -7.21 -14.99 -4.95
CA LYS A 73 -6.23 -14.79 -6.02
C LYS A 73 -6.59 -13.63 -6.95
N LYS A 74 -7.88 -13.30 -7.11
CA LYS A 74 -8.32 -12.20 -7.96
C LYS A 74 -7.88 -10.85 -7.40
N ILE A 75 -7.99 -10.69 -6.07
CA ILE A 75 -7.54 -9.50 -5.36
C ILE A 75 -6.03 -9.30 -5.52
N ASP A 76 -5.25 -10.38 -5.42
CA ASP A 76 -3.79 -10.29 -5.57
C ASP A 76 -3.40 -9.74 -6.95
N MET A 77 -4.04 -10.18 -8.04
CA MET A 77 -3.76 -9.66 -9.39
C MET A 77 -4.10 -8.16 -9.53
N GLU A 78 -5.23 -7.72 -8.97
CA GLU A 78 -5.61 -6.30 -8.97
C GLU A 78 -4.57 -5.45 -8.22
N ILE A 79 -4.12 -5.94 -7.06
CA ILE A 79 -3.08 -5.28 -6.25
C ILE A 79 -1.74 -5.24 -6.99
N GLU A 80 -1.32 -6.35 -7.62
CA GLU A 80 -0.08 -6.35 -8.40
C GLU A 80 -0.10 -5.31 -9.51
N ASN A 81 -1.21 -5.18 -10.24
CA ASN A 81 -1.34 -4.18 -11.29
C ASN A 81 -1.28 -2.75 -10.72
N ALA A 82 -1.97 -2.49 -9.62
CA ALA A 82 -1.91 -1.17 -8.95
C ALA A 82 -0.49 -0.80 -8.52
N ILE A 83 0.28 -1.75 -7.99
CA ILE A 83 1.68 -1.56 -7.61
C ILE A 83 2.54 -1.25 -8.83
N LYS A 84 2.40 -2.02 -9.91
CA LYS A 84 3.18 -1.79 -11.15
C LYS A 84 2.94 -0.39 -11.73
N GLU A 85 1.70 0.06 -11.75
CA GLU A 85 1.38 1.42 -12.21
C GLU A 85 1.96 2.49 -11.26
N ALA A 86 1.89 2.27 -9.95
CA ALA A 86 2.50 3.17 -8.98
C ALA A 86 4.03 3.27 -9.16
N ILE A 87 4.72 2.15 -9.38
CA ILE A 87 6.17 2.13 -9.66
C ILE A 87 6.50 2.93 -10.91
N LYS A 88 5.72 2.78 -12.00
CA LYS A 88 5.93 3.56 -13.23
C LYS A 88 5.82 5.06 -13.00
N ILE A 89 4.83 5.49 -12.21
CA ILE A 89 4.61 6.90 -11.88
C ILE A 89 5.79 7.45 -11.08
N VAL A 90 6.18 6.77 -9.99
CA VAL A 90 7.27 7.23 -9.11
C VAL A 90 8.62 7.19 -9.83
N LYS A 91 8.89 6.17 -10.66
CA LYS A 91 10.11 6.11 -11.47
C LYS A 91 10.23 7.27 -12.46
N ARG A 92 9.10 7.75 -13.00
CA ARG A 92 9.07 8.86 -13.97
C ARG A 92 9.21 10.23 -13.30
N SER A 93 8.67 10.39 -12.09
CA SER A 93 8.64 11.67 -11.37
C SER A 93 8.76 11.43 -9.86
N PRO A 94 9.97 11.13 -9.35
CA PRO A 94 10.13 10.82 -7.95
C PRO A 94 10.11 12.10 -7.10
N ASN A 95 9.45 12.07 -5.93
CA ASN A 95 9.32 13.24 -5.04
C ASN A 95 10.47 13.40 -4.05
N HIS A 96 11.50 12.56 -4.15
CA HIS A 96 12.73 12.70 -3.37
C HIS A 96 13.68 13.72 -4.02
N SER A 97 14.52 14.38 -3.23
CA SER A 97 15.55 15.32 -3.68
C SER A 97 16.92 14.88 -3.18
#